data_AF-Q9RSW8-F1
#
_entry.id   AF-Q9RSW8-F1
#
_cell.length_a   1.000
_cell.length_b   1.000
_cell.length_c   1.000
_cell.angle_alpha   90.00
_cell.angle_beta   90.00
_cell.angle_gamma   90.00
#
_symmetry.space_group_name_H-M   'P 1'
#
loop_
_entity.id
_entity.type
_entity.pdbx_description
1 polymer ?
#
loop_
_entity_poly.entity_id
_entity_poly.type
_entity_poly.pdbx_seq_one_letter_code
_entity_poly.pdbx_strand_id
1 'polypeptide(L)'
;MVNGADGTRKSWPGTASQVGAVFLCFRSVSGTRLWTILLAMSLARFLLSLIAGASAALIAFSAFYTRGDTGGVFRFLHARGDVRRLEAAGAGAEQIAAAKARALEIAQSVADPAFATQMLPVALLIGIGVAALVWTLFGRRLERVEQGGERADVQERMVLKYAYRSGGHFTLRDLEEKSPLSFEQAREVTGRMLERGQLQRDGDGYRLLR
;
A
#
# COMPACT_ATOMS: atom_id res chain seq x y z
N MET A 1 -9.69 87.54 -6.71
CA MET A 1 -10.13 86.97 -5.41
C MET A 1 -9.12 85.92 -4.99
N VAL A 2 -8.92 85.82 -3.69
CA VAL A 2 -7.74 85.32 -2.95
C VAL A 2 -7.80 83.80 -2.66
N ASN A 3 -6.64 83.22 -2.32
CA ASN A 3 -6.31 81.90 -1.72
C ASN A 3 -6.16 80.70 -2.69
N GLY A 4 -5.09 79.88 -2.70
CA GLY A 4 -4.00 79.65 -1.74
C GLY A 4 -4.25 78.41 -0.88
N ALA A 5 -3.56 77.28 -1.15
CA ALA A 5 -3.14 76.26 -0.17
C ALA A 5 -2.42 75.05 -0.82
N ASP A 6 -1.12 74.94 -0.52
CA ASP A 6 -0.33 73.70 -0.48
C ASP A 6 -0.91 72.70 0.54
N GLY A 7 -0.69 71.39 0.35
CA GLY A 7 -1.05 70.41 1.37
C GLY A 7 -0.97 68.93 1.00
N THR A 8 0.25 68.41 0.86
CA THR A 8 0.71 67.11 1.39
C THR A 8 -0.27 65.91 1.43
N ARG A 9 -0.01 64.89 0.59
CA ARG A 9 -0.40 63.51 0.94
C ARG A 9 0.68 62.49 0.61
N LYS A 10 1.51 62.26 1.63
CA LYS A 10 2.19 61.02 2.06
C LYS A 10 2.41 59.94 0.99
N SER A 11 3.69 59.75 0.67
CA SER A 11 4.28 58.48 0.29
C SER A 11 3.86 57.37 1.27
N TRP A 12 3.27 56.30 0.75
CA TRP A 12 3.10 55.05 1.48
C TRP A 12 4.36 54.20 1.27
N PRO A 13 5.09 53.83 2.34
CA PRO A 13 6.18 52.89 2.23
C PRO A 13 5.66 51.46 2.11
N GLY A 14 6.19 50.75 1.11
CA GLY A 14 6.27 49.30 0.94
C GLY A 14 5.39 48.39 1.80
N THR A 15 4.30 47.90 1.21
CA THR A 15 3.60 46.67 1.60
C THR A 15 4.12 45.45 0.82
N ALA A 16 5.43 45.36 0.58
CA ALA A 16 6.05 44.22 -0.12
C ALA A 16 6.46 43.06 0.83
N SER A 17 6.54 43.29 2.14
CA SER A 17 7.08 42.28 3.09
C SER A 17 6.06 41.39 3.79
N GLN A 18 4.74 41.65 3.71
CA GLN A 18 3.75 40.82 4.42
C GLN A 18 3.24 39.61 3.63
N VAL A 19 3.31 39.63 2.30
CA VAL A 19 2.81 38.50 1.48
C VAL A 19 3.79 37.31 1.49
N GLY A 20 5.10 37.57 1.65
CA GLY A 20 6.13 36.53 1.70
C GLY A 20 6.09 35.65 2.96
N ALA A 21 5.74 36.23 4.12
CA ALA A 21 5.74 35.50 5.39
C ALA A 21 4.57 34.51 5.53
N VAL A 22 3.40 34.84 4.96
CA VAL A 22 2.22 33.95 4.99
C VAL A 22 2.42 32.75 4.04
N PHE A 23 3.10 32.96 2.90
CA PHE A 23 3.39 31.88 1.95
C PHE A 23 4.44 30.88 2.49
N LEU A 24 5.40 31.35 3.28
CA LEU A 24 6.41 30.48 3.92
C LEU A 24 5.83 29.66 5.08
N CYS A 25 4.90 30.22 5.86
CA CYS A 25 4.21 29.46 6.92
C CYS A 25 3.22 28.44 6.36
N PHE A 26 2.53 28.72 5.24
CA PHE A 26 1.58 27.76 4.67
C PHE A 26 2.30 26.56 4.01
N ARG A 27 3.50 26.76 3.45
CA ARG A 27 4.33 25.66 2.93
C ARG A 27 4.92 24.77 4.02
N SER A 28 5.03 25.26 5.25
CA SER A 28 5.58 24.52 6.41
C SER A 28 4.55 23.58 7.08
N VAL A 29 3.28 23.99 7.15
CA VAL A 29 2.20 23.17 7.77
C VAL A 29 1.75 22.01 6.87
N SER A 30 1.86 22.16 5.55
CA SER A 30 1.59 21.07 4.60
C SER A 30 2.69 20.00 4.61
N GLY A 31 3.94 20.39 4.86
CA GLY A 31 5.08 19.47 4.91
C GLY A 31 5.01 18.50 6.09
N THR A 32 4.60 18.96 7.27
CA THR A 32 4.46 18.09 8.46
C THR A 32 3.33 17.08 8.30
N ARG A 33 2.18 17.46 7.71
CA ARG A 33 1.08 16.53 7.42
C ARG A 33 1.42 15.52 6.34
N LEU A 34 2.14 15.93 5.29
CA LEU A 34 2.58 15.00 4.24
C LEU A 34 3.61 14.01 4.80
N TRP A 35 4.55 14.50 5.62
CA TRP A 35 5.59 13.67 6.23
C TRP A 35 5.01 12.68 7.23
N THR A 36 4.02 13.06 8.04
CA THR A 36 3.33 12.11 8.94
C THR A 36 2.54 11.05 8.18
N ILE A 37 1.91 11.40 7.05
CA ILE A 37 1.19 10.42 6.21
C ILE A 37 2.18 9.43 5.57
N LEU A 38 3.27 9.92 4.99
CA LEU A 38 4.32 9.06 4.42
C LEU A 38 4.96 8.16 5.48
N LEU A 39 5.23 8.72 6.67
CA LEU A 39 5.77 7.96 7.79
C LEU A 39 4.78 6.93 8.30
N ALA A 40 3.49 7.26 8.39
CA ALA A 40 2.43 6.32 8.76
C ALA A 40 2.28 5.18 7.74
N MET A 41 2.34 5.47 6.44
CA MET A 41 2.29 4.44 5.39
C MET A 41 3.53 3.53 5.43
N SER A 42 4.72 4.10 5.60
CA SER A 42 5.96 3.32 5.73
C SER A 42 5.97 2.45 6.99
N LEU A 43 5.43 2.97 8.10
CA LEU A 43 5.30 2.27 9.38
C LEU A 43 4.27 1.14 9.27
N ALA A 44 3.09 1.39 8.69
CA ALA A 44 2.08 0.36 8.49
C ALA A 44 2.62 -0.79 7.63
N ARG A 45 3.34 -0.47 6.56
CA ARG A 45 4.00 -1.44 5.70
C ARG A 45 5.09 -2.23 6.44
N PHE A 46 5.88 -1.57 7.29
CA PHE A 46 6.89 -2.22 8.13
C PHE A 46 6.24 -3.20 9.11
N LEU A 47 5.22 -2.75 9.83
CA LEU A 47 4.46 -3.59 10.76
C LEU A 47 3.83 -4.79 10.05
N LEU A 48 3.19 -4.59 8.90
CA LEU A 48 2.60 -5.69 8.12
C LEU A 48 3.66 -6.70 7.68
N SER A 49 4.81 -6.24 7.20
CA SER A 49 5.91 -7.12 6.77
C SER A 49 6.49 -7.90 7.96
N LEU A 50 6.63 -7.24 9.10
CA LEU A 50 7.14 -7.84 10.34
C LEU A 50 6.14 -8.89 10.89
N ILE A 51 4.85 -8.58 10.92
CA ILE A 51 3.80 -9.52 11.34
C ILE A 51 3.75 -10.73 10.40
N ALA A 52 3.82 -10.50 9.08
CA ALA A 52 3.83 -11.58 8.10
C ALA A 52 5.05 -12.49 8.26
N GLY A 53 6.24 -11.91 8.44
CA GLY A 53 7.47 -12.67 8.68
C GLY A 53 7.46 -13.44 9.99
N ALA A 54 7.02 -12.81 11.09
CA ALA A 54 6.90 -13.46 12.40
C ALA A 54 5.88 -14.61 12.35
N SER A 55 4.74 -14.41 11.69
CA SER A 55 3.72 -15.45 11.50
C SER A 55 4.29 -16.62 10.69
N ALA A 56 5.00 -16.34 9.59
CA ALA A 56 5.62 -17.38 8.77
C ALA A 56 6.70 -18.16 9.54
N ALA A 57 7.53 -17.49 10.33
CA ALA A 57 8.52 -18.14 11.18
C ALA A 57 7.85 -19.05 12.23
N LEU A 58 6.75 -18.60 12.85
CA LEU A 58 6.00 -19.39 13.82
C LEU A 58 5.37 -20.64 13.17
N ILE A 59 4.82 -20.50 11.97
CA ILE A 59 4.25 -21.62 11.20
C ILE A 59 5.35 -22.61 10.81
N ALA A 60 6.50 -22.13 10.32
CA ALA A 60 7.63 -22.98 9.98
C ALA A 60 8.17 -23.72 11.22
N PHE A 61 8.32 -23.02 12.35
CA PHE A 61 8.70 -23.61 13.62
C PHE A 61 7.71 -24.69 14.07
N SER A 62 6.41 -24.43 13.94
CA SER A 62 5.36 -25.41 14.28
C SER A 62 5.44 -26.66 13.39
N ALA A 63 5.75 -26.48 12.09
CA ALA A 63 5.94 -27.59 11.16
C ALA A 63 7.18 -28.42 11.50
N PHE A 64 8.29 -27.78 11.91
CA PHE A 64 9.46 -28.49 12.39
C PHE A 64 9.18 -29.21 13.72
N TYR A 65 8.43 -28.59 14.63
CA TYR A 65 8.05 -29.19 15.91
C TYR A 65 7.26 -30.49 15.77
N THR A 66 6.44 -30.62 14.72
CA THR A 66 5.69 -31.85 14.43
C THR A 66 6.38 -32.76 13.41
N ARG A 67 7.58 -32.38 12.95
CA ARG A 67 8.27 -33.01 11.80
C ARG A 67 7.39 -33.12 10.53
N GLY A 68 6.37 -32.28 10.40
CA GLY A 68 5.38 -32.37 9.32
C GLY A 68 4.32 -33.48 9.47
N ASP A 69 4.24 -34.18 10.61
CA ASP A 69 3.21 -35.20 10.86
C ASP A 69 1.84 -34.55 11.17
N THR A 70 1.17 -34.13 10.11
CA THR A 70 -0.20 -33.58 10.20
C THR A 70 -1.22 -34.63 10.66
N GLY A 71 -1.03 -35.91 10.31
CA GLY A 71 -1.90 -37.00 10.74
C GLY A 71 -1.85 -37.22 12.26
N GLY A 72 -0.66 -37.14 12.85
CA GLY A 72 -0.45 -37.13 14.29
C GLY A 72 -1.17 -35.97 14.99
N VAL A 73 -1.09 -34.77 14.43
CA VAL A 73 -1.82 -33.59 14.95
C VAL A 73 -3.33 -33.83 14.92
N PHE A 74 -3.88 -34.37 13.83
CA PHE A 74 -5.31 -34.69 13.76
C PHE A 74 -5.74 -35.75 14.77
N ARG A 75 -4.92 -36.79 15.01
CA ARG A 75 -5.18 -37.78 16.05
C ARG A 75 -5.20 -37.14 17.45
N PHE A 76 -4.28 -36.24 17.73
CA PHE A 76 -4.28 -35.48 18.98
C PHE A 76 -5.52 -34.59 19.13
N LEU A 77 -5.91 -33.86 18.08
CA LEU A 77 -7.10 -33.01 18.08
C LEU A 77 -8.39 -33.83 18.28
N HIS A 78 -8.46 -35.02 17.67
CA HIS A 78 -9.57 -35.95 17.89
C HIS A 78 -9.62 -36.43 19.33
N ALA A 79 -8.51 -36.90 19.89
CA ALA A 79 -8.42 -37.34 21.28
C ALA A 79 -8.78 -36.21 22.27
N ARG A 80 -8.38 -34.97 21.98
CA ARG A 80 -8.79 -33.80 22.77
C ARG A 80 -10.29 -33.49 22.66
N GLY A 81 -10.88 -33.71 21.48
CA GLY A 81 -12.32 -33.62 21.27
C GLY A 81 -13.08 -34.68 22.09
N ASP A 82 -12.55 -35.89 22.17
CA ASP A 82 -13.15 -36.98 22.94
C ASP A 82 -13.10 -36.71 24.45
N VAL A 83 -12.00 -36.15 24.96
CA VAL A 83 -11.91 -35.65 26.35
C VAL A 83 -13.00 -34.63 26.64
N ARG A 84 -13.20 -33.64 25.75
CA ARG A 84 -14.25 -32.62 25.93
C ARG A 84 -15.66 -33.22 25.91
N ARG A 85 -15.89 -34.23 25.07
CA ARG A 85 -17.18 -34.95 25.05
C ARG A 85 -17.42 -35.72 26.34
N LEU A 86 -16.40 -36.36 26.89
CA LEU A 86 -16.47 -37.07 28.17
C LEU A 86 -16.74 -36.08 29.33
N GLU A 87 -16.09 -34.92 29.33
CA GLU A 87 -16.35 -33.85 30.30
C GLU A 87 -17.80 -33.34 30.19
N ALA A 88 -18.29 -33.09 28.97
CA ALA A 88 -19.65 -32.63 28.73
C ALA A 88 -20.72 -33.68 29.06
N ALA A 89 -20.40 -34.97 28.91
CA ALA A 89 -21.28 -36.08 29.27
C ALA A 89 -21.28 -36.38 30.78
N GLY A 90 -20.49 -35.66 31.59
CA GLY A 90 -20.39 -35.89 33.03
C GLY A 90 -19.71 -37.22 33.39
N ALA A 91 -18.80 -37.71 32.54
CA ALA A 91 -18.07 -38.94 32.78
C ALA A 91 -17.24 -38.87 34.08
N GLY A 92 -16.96 -40.03 34.68
CA GLY A 92 -16.17 -40.11 35.91
C GLY A 92 -14.77 -39.51 35.76
N ALA A 93 -14.26 -38.90 36.82
CA ALA A 93 -12.96 -38.22 36.82
C ALA A 93 -11.80 -39.14 36.36
N GLU A 94 -11.87 -40.43 36.68
CA GLU A 94 -10.90 -41.44 36.26
C GLU A 94 -10.89 -41.65 34.73
N GLN A 95 -12.08 -41.67 34.11
CA GLN A 95 -12.23 -41.83 32.65
C GLN A 95 -11.68 -40.60 31.91
N ILE A 96 -11.93 -39.40 32.44
CA ILE A 96 -11.40 -38.15 31.90
C ILE A 96 -9.87 -38.12 32.04
N ALA A 97 -9.32 -38.54 33.19
CA ALA A 97 -7.88 -38.60 33.41
C ALA A 97 -7.20 -39.60 32.46
N ALA A 98 -7.78 -40.79 32.27
CA ALA A 98 -7.27 -41.78 31.32
C ALA A 98 -7.31 -41.27 29.86
N ALA A 99 -8.38 -40.57 29.48
CA ALA A 99 -8.49 -39.95 28.16
C ALA A 99 -7.46 -38.82 27.95
N LYS A 100 -7.21 -38.00 28.99
CA LYS A 100 -6.16 -36.97 28.97
C LYS A 100 -4.76 -37.59 28.86
N ALA A 101 -4.49 -38.68 29.57
CA ALA A 101 -3.22 -39.40 29.50
C ALA A 101 -2.94 -39.93 28.08
N ARG A 102 -3.95 -40.54 27.44
CA ARG A 102 -3.86 -41.00 26.03
C ARG A 102 -3.61 -39.84 25.06
N ALA A 103 -4.29 -38.71 25.24
CA ALA A 103 -4.06 -37.53 24.41
C ALA A 103 -2.62 -36.98 24.57
N LEU A 104 -2.08 -37.01 25.78
CA LEU A 104 -0.73 -36.56 26.07
C LEU A 104 0.33 -37.50 25.48
N GLU A 105 0.10 -38.81 25.52
CA GLU A 105 0.95 -39.81 24.87
C GLU A 105 1.02 -39.59 23.35
N ILE A 106 -0.13 -39.34 22.70
CA ILE A 106 -0.18 -39.00 21.28
C ILE A 106 0.61 -37.70 21.02
N ALA A 107 0.44 -36.67 21.85
CA ALA A 107 1.17 -35.41 21.69
C ALA A 107 2.70 -35.60 21.77
N GLN A 108 3.17 -36.41 22.72
CA GLN A 108 4.60 -36.72 22.88
C GLN A 108 5.17 -37.49 21.69
N SER A 109 4.39 -38.37 21.07
CA SER A 109 4.83 -39.13 19.89
C SER A 109 5.03 -38.28 18.63
N VAL A 110 4.34 -37.14 18.56
CA VAL A 110 4.35 -36.22 17.41
C VAL A 110 5.34 -35.07 17.61
N ALA A 111 5.55 -34.65 18.86
CA ALA A 111 6.41 -33.53 19.19
C ALA A 111 7.90 -33.91 19.18
N ASP A 112 8.70 -33.16 18.42
CA ASP A 112 10.16 -33.18 18.50
C ASP A 112 10.73 -31.77 18.76
N PRO A 113 10.90 -31.39 20.05
CA PRO A 113 11.46 -30.10 20.40
C PRO A 113 12.94 -29.96 20.06
N ALA A 114 13.71 -31.07 20.04
CA ALA A 114 15.14 -31.03 19.75
C ALA A 114 15.39 -30.69 18.28
N PHE A 115 14.61 -31.28 17.37
CA PHE A 115 14.69 -30.94 15.95
C PHE A 115 14.19 -29.51 15.69
N ALA A 116 13.09 -29.09 16.33
CA ALA A 116 12.57 -27.72 16.17
C ALA A 116 13.56 -26.64 16.60
N THR A 117 14.28 -26.85 17.71
CA THR A 117 15.28 -25.90 18.20
C THR A 117 16.50 -25.83 17.28
N GLN A 118 16.93 -26.95 16.70
CA GLN A 118 18.00 -26.97 15.69
C GLN A 118 17.60 -26.24 14.40
N MET A 119 16.32 -26.32 14.01
CA MET A 119 15.78 -25.66 12.82
C MET A 119 15.29 -24.23 13.06
N LEU A 120 15.45 -23.70 14.28
CA LEU A 120 15.11 -22.31 14.60
C LEU A 120 15.77 -21.28 13.65
N PRO A 121 17.06 -21.41 13.27
CA PRO A 121 17.68 -20.51 12.30
C PRO A 121 16.98 -20.55 10.94
N VAL A 122 16.57 -21.74 10.49
CA VAL A 122 15.87 -21.93 9.20
C VAL A 122 14.47 -21.31 9.25
N ALA A 123 13.73 -21.50 10.35
CA ALA A 123 12.42 -20.88 10.54
C ALA A 123 12.50 -19.34 10.51
N LEU A 124 13.54 -18.76 11.14
CA LEU A 124 13.82 -17.33 11.08
C LEU A 124 14.17 -16.86 9.68
N LEU A 125 14.99 -17.61 8.93
CA LEU A 125 15.31 -17.29 7.53
C LEU A 125 14.06 -17.29 6.65
N ILE A 126 13.16 -18.25 6.83
CA ILE A 126 11.86 -18.28 6.13
C ILE A 126 11.04 -17.03 6.49
N GLY A 127 10.95 -16.67 7.77
CA GLY A 127 10.27 -15.46 8.22
C GLY A 127 10.84 -14.18 7.60
N ILE A 128 12.17 -14.05 7.57
CA ILE A 128 12.86 -12.93 6.92
C ILE A 128 12.57 -12.90 5.42
N GLY A 129 12.61 -14.06 4.75
CA GLY A 129 12.28 -14.18 3.33
C GLY A 129 10.86 -13.73 3.01
N VAL A 130 9.89 -14.16 3.84
CA VAL A 130 8.48 -13.73 3.70
C VAL A 130 8.33 -12.23 3.98
N ALA A 131 8.97 -11.70 5.02
CA ALA A 131 8.94 -10.27 5.32
C ALA A 131 9.51 -9.45 4.15
N ALA A 132 10.63 -9.88 3.57
CA ALA A 132 11.23 -9.25 2.40
C ALA A 132 10.31 -9.34 1.16
N LEU A 133 9.65 -10.48 0.95
CA LEU A 133 8.69 -10.65 -0.14
C LEU A 133 7.49 -9.71 0.01
N VAL A 134 6.88 -9.67 1.20
CA VAL A 134 5.75 -8.77 1.48
C VAL A 134 6.18 -7.32 1.31
N TRP A 135 7.34 -6.96 1.86
CA TRP A 135 7.90 -5.62 1.69
C TRP A 135 8.05 -5.28 0.21
N THR A 136 8.72 -6.10 -0.59
CA THR A 136 8.94 -5.82 -2.02
C THR A 136 7.62 -5.74 -2.81
N LEU A 137 6.66 -6.62 -2.55
CA LEU A 137 5.35 -6.61 -3.23
C LEU A 137 4.55 -5.35 -2.93
N PHE A 138 4.51 -4.91 -1.67
CA PHE A 138 3.90 -3.65 -1.31
C PHE A 138 4.72 -2.46 -1.82
N GLY A 139 6.04 -2.58 -1.98
CA GLY A 139 6.97 -1.59 -2.56
C GLY A 139 6.56 -1.24 -3.97
N ARG A 140 6.49 -2.29 -4.78
CA ARG A 140 6.07 -2.19 -6.17
C ARG A 140 4.64 -1.71 -6.34
N ARG A 141 3.78 -1.78 -5.31
CA ARG A 141 2.44 -1.18 -5.35
C ARG A 141 2.45 0.29 -4.96
N LEU A 142 3.21 0.68 -3.94
CA LEU A 142 3.33 2.08 -3.53
C LEU A 142 4.05 2.93 -4.58
N GLU A 143 5.15 2.44 -5.17
CA GLU A 143 5.82 3.13 -6.28
C GLU A 143 4.87 3.35 -7.46
N ARG A 144 4.00 2.39 -7.76
CA ARG A 144 2.95 2.55 -8.79
C ARG A 144 1.92 3.61 -8.42
N VAL A 145 1.66 3.85 -7.14
CA VAL A 145 0.71 4.88 -6.68
C VAL A 145 1.40 6.26 -6.63
N GLU A 146 2.65 6.33 -6.15
CA GLU A 146 3.45 7.56 -6.04
C GLU A 146 3.89 8.11 -7.40
N GLN A 147 4.17 7.26 -8.39
CA GLN A 147 4.54 7.67 -9.75
C GLN A 147 3.35 8.16 -10.59
N GLY A 148 2.22 8.54 -9.98
CA GLY A 148 1.05 9.04 -10.72
C GLY A 148 0.29 7.95 -11.48
N GLY A 149 0.36 6.70 -11.01
CA GLY A 149 -0.39 5.55 -11.54
C GLY A 149 -1.88 5.60 -11.20
N GLU A 150 -2.50 6.77 -11.24
CA GLU A 150 -3.87 6.90 -11.74
C GLU A 150 -3.85 6.66 -13.27
N ARG A 151 -3.36 5.46 -13.61
CA ARG A 151 -3.26 4.78 -14.89
C ARG A 151 -2.92 5.73 -16.04
N ALA A 152 -1.65 5.75 -16.47
CA ALA A 152 -1.29 6.22 -17.81
C ALA A 152 -2.28 5.66 -18.87
N ASP A 153 -2.71 4.41 -18.72
CA ASP A 153 -3.77 3.78 -19.52
C ASP A 153 -5.16 4.46 -19.42
N VAL A 154 -5.55 5.02 -18.27
CA VAL A 154 -6.81 5.77 -18.12
C VAL A 154 -6.68 7.16 -18.70
N GLN A 155 -5.57 7.85 -18.46
CA GLN A 155 -5.33 9.16 -19.07
C GLN A 155 -5.28 9.03 -20.60
N GLU A 156 -4.58 8.02 -21.13
CA GLU A 156 -4.58 7.66 -22.55
C GLU A 156 -5.99 7.30 -23.04
N ARG A 157 -6.76 6.51 -22.29
CA ARG A 157 -8.17 6.21 -22.63
C ARG A 157 -9.07 7.45 -22.61
N MET A 158 -8.81 8.43 -21.73
CA MET A 158 -9.55 9.68 -21.69
C MET A 158 -9.25 10.53 -22.92
N VAL A 159 -7.98 10.65 -23.31
CA VAL A 159 -7.55 11.32 -24.55
C VAL A 159 -8.15 10.61 -25.77
N LEU A 160 -8.07 9.28 -25.85
CA LEU A 160 -8.66 8.50 -26.94
C LEU A 160 -10.18 8.66 -27.01
N LYS A 161 -10.89 8.55 -25.87
CA LYS A 161 -12.34 8.72 -25.81
C LYS A 161 -12.75 10.12 -26.27
N TYR A 162 -11.96 11.14 -25.93
CA TYR A 162 -12.18 12.49 -26.41
C TYR A 162 -11.92 12.59 -27.92
N ALA A 163 -10.78 12.11 -28.39
CA ALA A 163 -10.40 12.11 -29.81
C ALA A 163 -11.45 11.42 -30.69
N TYR A 164 -11.99 10.28 -30.26
CA TYR A 164 -13.08 9.62 -30.99
C TYR A 164 -14.38 10.43 -31.00
N ARG A 165 -14.69 11.14 -29.91
CA ARG A 165 -15.88 12.02 -29.85
C ARG A 165 -15.71 13.28 -30.69
N SER A 166 -14.50 13.78 -30.87
CA SER A 166 -14.19 14.98 -31.65
C SER A 166 -13.88 14.69 -33.13
N GLY A 167 -14.11 13.46 -33.60
CA GLY A 167 -13.90 13.09 -35.00
C GLY A 167 -12.43 12.86 -35.37
N GLY A 168 -11.57 12.59 -34.39
CA GLY A 168 -10.16 12.27 -34.57
C GLY A 168 -9.22 13.47 -34.50
N HIS A 169 -9.74 14.70 -34.36
CA HIS A 169 -8.94 15.92 -34.26
C HIS A 169 -9.17 16.61 -32.92
N PHE A 170 -8.10 17.07 -32.26
CA PHE A 170 -8.21 17.82 -31.00
C PHE A 170 -6.99 18.70 -30.73
N THR A 171 -7.14 19.70 -29.87
CA THR A 171 -6.03 20.50 -29.35
C THR A 171 -5.78 20.20 -27.86
N LEU A 172 -4.62 20.61 -27.33
CA LEU A 172 -4.35 20.48 -25.88
C LEU A 172 -5.31 21.32 -25.03
N ARG A 173 -5.74 22.48 -25.55
CA ARG A 173 -6.69 23.37 -24.89
C ARG A 173 -8.10 22.76 -24.83
N ASP A 174 -8.50 22.08 -25.89
CA ASP A 174 -9.75 21.31 -25.91
C ASP A 174 -9.76 20.18 -24.87
N LEU A 175 -8.60 19.53 -24.66
CA LEU A 175 -8.44 18.50 -23.63
C LEU A 175 -8.54 19.07 -22.22
N GLU A 176 -7.93 20.22 -21.96
CA GLU A 176 -8.03 20.90 -20.65
C GLU A 176 -9.45 21.36 -20.33
N GLU A 177 -10.17 21.90 -21.32
CA GLU A 177 -11.52 22.44 -21.12
C GLU A 177 -12.59 21.34 -21.00
N LYS A 178 -12.42 20.20 -21.68
CA LYS A 178 -13.47 19.16 -21.84
C LYS A 178 -13.14 17.82 -21.19
N SER A 179 -11.92 17.63 -20.70
CA SER A 179 -11.49 16.44 -19.96
C SER A 179 -11.09 16.83 -18.53
N PRO A 180 -11.26 15.96 -17.53
CA PRO A 180 -10.74 16.20 -16.17
C PRO A 180 -9.19 16.15 -16.08
N LEU A 181 -8.48 16.37 -17.19
CA LEU A 181 -7.02 16.35 -17.26
C LEU A 181 -6.48 17.77 -17.12
N SER A 182 -5.45 17.96 -16.29
CA SER A 182 -4.72 19.24 -16.28
C SER A 182 -3.91 19.42 -17.56
N PHE A 183 -3.57 20.65 -17.91
CA PHE A 183 -2.76 20.97 -19.09
C PHE A 183 -1.43 20.19 -19.14
N GLU A 184 -0.74 20.09 -17.99
CA GLU A 184 0.54 19.36 -17.88
C GLU A 184 0.36 17.85 -18.11
N GLN A 185 -0.70 17.26 -17.54
CA GLN A 185 -1.03 15.84 -17.75
C GLN A 185 -1.42 15.56 -19.21
N ALA A 186 -2.22 16.44 -19.80
CA ALA A 186 -2.62 16.34 -21.20
C ALA A 186 -1.39 16.42 -22.11
N ARG A 187 -0.46 17.35 -21.85
CA ARG A 187 0.78 17.49 -22.60
C ARG A 187 1.67 16.25 -22.51
N GLU A 188 1.85 15.71 -21.31
CA GLU A 188 2.66 14.52 -21.07
C GLU A 188 2.09 13.28 -21.79
N VAL A 189 0.78 13.05 -21.65
CA VAL A 189 0.08 11.90 -22.26
C VAL A 189 0.07 12.01 -23.78
N THR A 190 -0.24 13.19 -24.33
CA THR A 190 -0.28 13.42 -25.78
C THR A 190 1.13 13.28 -26.38
N GLY A 191 2.17 13.73 -25.67
CA GLY A 191 3.57 13.52 -26.04
C GLY A 191 3.92 12.04 -26.15
N ARG A 192 3.60 11.24 -25.13
CA ARG A 192 3.81 9.78 -25.15
C ARG A 192 3.06 9.09 -26.30
N MET A 193 1.82 9.50 -26.59
CA MET A 193 1.03 8.93 -27.68
C MET A 193 1.56 9.31 -29.07
N LEU A 194 2.16 10.50 -29.22
CA LEU A 194 2.81 10.93 -30.44
C LEU A 194 4.12 10.18 -30.69
N GLU A 195 4.93 9.95 -29.65
CA GLU A 195 6.14 9.11 -29.72
C GLU A 195 5.82 7.66 -30.12
N ARG A 196 4.67 7.14 -29.68
CA ARG A 196 4.17 5.80 -30.04
C ARG A 196 3.52 5.73 -31.43
N GLY A 197 3.44 6.84 -32.15
CA GLY A 197 2.83 6.90 -33.49
C GLY A 197 1.30 6.77 -33.50
N GLN A 198 0.64 6.88 -32.35
CA GLN A 198 -0.83 6.81 -32.25
C GLN A 198 -1.49 8.16 -32.59
N LEU A 199 -0.74 9.25 -32.49
CA LEU A 199 -1.17 10.59 -32.85
C LEU A 199 -0.21 11.20 -33.87
N GLN A 200 -0.76 11.93 -34.83
CA GLN A 200 -0.01 12.80 -35.74
C GLN A 200 -0.24 14.25 -35.37
N ARG A 201 0.79 15.07 -35.48
CA ARG A 201 0.62 16.53 -35.38
C ARG A 201 -0.02 17.05 -36.65
N ASP A 202 -1.10 17.82 -36.51
CA ASP A 202 -1.87 18.38 -37.61
C ASP A 202 -2.07 19.89 -37.35
N GLY A 203 -1.11 20.69 -37.83
CA GLY A 203 -1.02 22.12 -37.53
C GLY A 203 -0.86 22.40 -36.03
N ASP A 204 -1.82 23.16 -35.48
CA ASP A 204 -1.90 23.51 -34.05
C ASP A 204 -2.55 22.42 -33.18
N GLY A 205 -3.03 21.34 -33.80
CA GLY A 205 -3.72 20.22 -33.14
C GLY A 205 -3.04 18.87 -33.34
N TYR A 206 -3.75 17.84 -32.89
CA TYR A 206 -3.39 16.44 -32.98
C TYR A 206 -4.50 15.69 -33.70
N ARG A 207 -4.10 14.77 -34.58
CA ARG A 207 -4.96 13.85 -35.30
C ARG A 207 -4.70 12.42 -34.83
N LEU A 208 -5.75 11.66 -34.59
CA LEU A 208 -5.65 10.24 -34.26
C LEU A 208 -5.28 9.41 -35.50
N LEU A 209 -4.18 8.66 -35.41
CA LEU A 209 -3.79 7.67 -36.41
C LEU A 209 -4.36 6.32 -35.97
N ARG A 210 -5.01 5.63 -36.89
CA ARG A 210 -5.69 4.35 -36.64
C ARG A 210 -4.71 3.19 -36.53
#